data_AF-A0A919Z736-F1
#
_entry.id   AF-A0A919Z736-F1
#
_cell.length_a   1.000
_cell.length_b   1.000
_cell.length_c   1.000
_cell.angle_alpha   90.00
_cell.angle_beta   90.00
_cell.angle_gamma   90.00
#
_symmetry.space_group_name_H-M   'P 1'
#
loop_
_entity.id
_entity.type
_entity.pdbx_description
1 polymer ?
#
loop_
_entity_poly.entity_id
_entity_poly.type
_entity_poly.pdbx_seq_one_letter_code
_entity_poly.pdbx_strand_id
1 'polypeptide(L)' 'MSNQVFVPKGEETVTVELTVKELLALSGAKFTNDKRLVPEVRRKLRDRLDRELMERRDDREPSGWNY' A
#
# COMPACT_ATOMS: atom_id res chain seq x y z
N MET A 1 12.30 12.82 18.58
CA MET A 1 11.88 11.41 18.47
C MET A 1 11.70 11.12 16.98
N SER A 2 12.68 10.44 16.38
CA SER A 2 12.68 10.09 14.96
C SER A 2 11.67 8.97 14.77
N ASN A 3 10.53 9.25 14.15
CA ASN A 3 9.57 8.22 13.75
C ASN A 3 10.19 7.45 12.57
N GLN A 4 11.17 6.59 12.86
CA GLN A 4 11.73 5.66 11.89
C GLN A 4 10.60 4.70 11.53
N VAL A 5 10.00 4.95 10.37
CA VAL A 5 9.08 4.00 9.75
C VAL A 5 9.94 2.79 9.40
N PHE A 6 9.89 1.76 10.24
CA PHE A 6 10.55 0.49 9.98
C PHE A 6 9.80 -0.16 8.82
N VAL A 7 10.37 -0.08 7.62
CA VAL A 7 9.84 -0.75 6.42
C VAL A 7 10.54 -2.11 6.34
N PRO A 8 9.94 -3.21 6.82
CA PRO A 8 10.51 -4.53 6.62
C PRO A 8 10.65 -4.77 5.11
N LYS A 9 11.87 -5.10 4.66
CA LYS A 9 12.24 -5.31 3.24
C LYS A 9 12.18 -4.03 2.38
N GLY A 10 12.91 -3.00 2.78
CA GLY A 10 12.91 -1.68 2.13
C GLY A 10 13.32 -1.61 0.64
N GLU A 11 13.77 -2.71 0.03
CA GLU A 11 14.09 -2.81 -1.40
C GLU A 11 13.03 -3.55 -2.22
N GLU A 12 11.96 -4.03 -1.59
CA GLU A 12 10.94 -4.81 -2.28
C GLU A 12 9.98 -3.90 -3.05
N THR A 13 9.78 -4.22 -4.33
CA THR A 13 8.94 -3.43 -5.23
C THR A 13 7.51 -3.98 -5.25
N VAL A 14 6.52 -3.11 -5.07
CA VAL A 14 5.09 -3.44 -5.22
C VAL A 14 4.54 -2.76 -6.48
N THR A 15 3.85 -3.53 -7.31
CA THR A 15 3.19 -3.02 -8.53
C THR A 15 1.73 -2.72 -8.24
N VAL A 16 1.24 -1.54 -8.64
CA VAL A 16 -0.16 -1.13 -8.46
C VAL A 16 -0.73 -0.60 -9.77
N GLU A 17 -1.92 -1.08 -10.14
CA GLU A 17 -2.65 -0.56 -11.30
C GLU A 17 -3.41 0.73 -10.94
N LEU A 18 -3.01 1.81 -11.62
CA LEU A 18 -3.60 3.14 -11.50
C LEU A 18 -3.97 3.66 -12.88
N THR A 19 -5.07 4.40 -12.94
CA THR A 19 -5.45 5.14 -14.13
C THR A 19 -4.56 6.37 -14.31
N VAL A 20 -4.50 6.90 -15.53
CA VAL A 20 -3.72 8.11 -15.86
C VAL A 20 -4.11 9.30 -14.97
N LYS A 21 -5.40 9.45 -14.66
CA LYS A 21 -5.90 10.51 -13.78
C LYS A 21 -5.36 10.37 -12.35
N GLU A 22 -5.37 9.15 -11.83
CA GLU A 22 -4.84 8.85 -10.49
C GLU A 22 -3.33 9.10 -10.40
N LEU A 23 -2.57 8.70 -11.43
CA LEU A 23 -1.12 8.98 -11.53
C LEU A 23 -0.82 10.48 -11.58
N LEU A 24 -1.57 11.23 -12.38
CA LEU A 24 -1.45 12.69 -12.44
C LEU A 24 -1.80 13.33 -11.09
N ALA A 25 -2.79 12.80 -10.39
CA ALA A 25 -3.17 13.28 -9.06
C ALA A 25 -2.05 13.06 -8.04
N LEU A 26 -1.34 11.92 -8.14
CA LEU A 26 -0.18 11.62 -7.31
C LEU A 26 1.06 12.45 -7.66
N SER A 27 1.25 12.83 -8.94
CA SER A 27 2.35 13.70 -9.36
C SER A 27 2.19 15.16 -8.93
N GLY A 28 1.04 15.51 -8.34
CA GLY A 28 0.75 16.85 -7.82
C GLY A 28 -0.16 17.68 -8.72
N ALA A 29 -0.70 17.11 -9.81
CA ALA A 29 -1.71 17.80 -10.61
C ALA A 29 -2.98 18.02 -9.77
N LYS A 30 -3.51 19.25 -9.83
CA LYS A 30 -4.71 19.63 -9.07
C LYS A 30 -5.95 19.37 -9.91
N PHE A 31 -6.82 18.50 -9.41
CA PHE A 31 -8.12 18.24 -10.00
C PHE A 31 -9.18 19.07 -9.28
N THR A 32 -9.41 20.31 -9.74
CA THR A 32 -10.36 21.22 -9.10
C THR A 32 -11.81 20.70 -9.15
N ASN A 33 -12.15 20.00 -10.24
CA ASN A 33 -13.45 19.32 -10.40
C ASN A 33 -13.57 18.04 -9.57
N ASP A 34 -12.46 17.46 -9.13
CA ASP A 34 -12.48 16.20 -8.39
C ASP A 34 -11.46 16.23 -7.24
N LYS A 35 -11.89 16.87 -6.15
CA LYS A 35 -11.10 16.98 -4.91
C LYS A 35 -10.97 15.66 -4.16
N ARG A 36 -11.75 14.64 -4.55
CA ARG A 36 -11.76 13.32 -3.90
C ARG A 36 -10.75 12.36 -4.53
N LEU A 37 -10.36 12.61 -5.77
CA LEU A 37 -9.38 11.79 -6.48
C LEU A 37 -8.08 11.57 -5.67
N VAL A 38 -7.44 12.63 -5.17
CA VAL A 38 -6.19 12.50 -4.40
C VAL A 38 -6.34 11.65 -3.13
N PRO A 39 -7.30 11.94 -2.22
CA PRO A 39 -7.47 11.12 -1.02
C PRO A 39 -7.91 9.69 -1.33
N GLU A 40 -8.70 9.47 -2.38
CA GLU A 40 -9.11 8.12 -2.81
C GLU A 40 -7.91 7.29 -3.31
N VAL A 41 -7.03 7.88 -4.12
CA VAL A 41 -5.82 7.18 -4.59
C VAL A 41 -4.88 6.86 -3.45
N ARG A 42 -4.70 7.79 -2.50
CA ARG A 42 -3.89 7.53 -1.30
C ARG A 42 -4.46 6.39 -0.46
N ARG A 43 -5.78 6.35 -0.30
CA ARG A 43 -6.46 5.25 0.40
C ARG A 43 -6.24 3.93 -0.32
N LYS A 44 -6.41 3.89 -1.65
CA LYS A 44 -6.18 2.70 -2.49
C LYS A 44 -4.74 2.18 -2.36
N LEU A 45 -3.74 3.07 -2.36
CA LEU A 45 -2.34 2.70 -2.11
C LEU A 45 -2.13 2.12 -0.72
N ARG A 46 -2.72 2.73 0.31
CA ARG A 46 -2.62 2.24 1.69
C ARG A 46 -3.25 0.86 1.84
N ASP A 47 -4.47 0.68 1.32
CA ASP A 47 -5.18 -0.60 1.37
C ASP A 47 -4.39 -1.72 0.65
N ARG A 48 -3.65 -1.38 -0.42
CA ARG A 48 -2.74 -2.33 -1.09
C ARG A 48 -1.51 -2.65 -0.27
N LEU A 49 -0.87 -1.65 0.32
CA LEU A 49 0.29 -1.85 1.20
C LEU A 49 -0.08 -2.68 2.43
N ASP A 50 -1.23 -2.43 3.04
CA ASP A 50 -1.71 -3.21 4.18
C ASP A 50 -1.91 -4.69 3.81
N ARG A 51 -2.46 -5.00 2.63
CA ARG A 51 -2.59 -6.39 2.16
C ARG A 51 -1.24 -7.06 1.95
N GLU A 52 -0.32 -6.43 1.22
CA GLU A 52 1.03 -6.98 1.00
C GLU A 52 1.79 -7.21 2.32
N LEU A 53 1.61 -6.32 3.30
CA LEU A 53 2.21 -6.43 4.62
C LEU A 53 1.50 -7.45 5.53
N MET A 54 0.20 -7.69 5.34
CA MET A 54 -0.61 -8.64 6.12
C MET A 54 -0.54 -10.07 5.56
N GLU A 55 -0.66 -10.28 4.25
CA GLU A 55 -0.61 -11.61 3.60
C GLU A 55 0.71 -12.33 3.92
N ARG A 56 1.80 -11.61 4.15
CA ARG A 56 3.09 -12.18 4.55
C ARG A 56 3.23 -12.57 6.02
N ARG A 57 2.25 -12.26 6.87
CA ARG A 57 2.27 -12.67 8.28
C ARG A 57 1.69 -14.07 8.50
N ASP A 58 0.96 -14.61 7.53
CA ASP A 58 0.29 -15.92 7.63
C ASP A 58 1.16 -17.12 7.19
N ASP A 59 2.38 -16.91 6.68
CA ASP A 59 3.30 -17.99 6.24
C ASP A 59 4.10 -18.67 7.38
N ARG A 60 3.80 -18.45 8.66
CA ARG A 60 4.45 -19.17 9.78
C ARG A 60 3.67 -20.41 10.19
N GLU A 61 3.92 -21.49 9.44
CA GLU A 61 3.67 -22.92 9.64
C GLU A 61 2.36 -23.43 10.32
N PRO A 62 1.73 -24.46 9.72
CA PRO A 62 0.68 -25.24 10.37
C PRO A 62 1.30 -26.07 11.49
N SER A 63 0.95 -25.80 12.75
CA SER A 63 1.29 -26.69 13.85
C SER A 63 0.55 -28.01 13.65
N GLY A 64 1.23 -28.98 13.03
CA GLY A 64 0.85 -30.38 13.06
C GLY A 64 0.77 -30.83 14.51
N TRP A 65 -0.46 -30.98 15.01
CA TRP A 65 -0.71 -31.69 16.26
C TRP A 65 -0.48 -33.18 16.00
N ASN A 66 0.74 -33.65 16.23
CA ASN A 66 0.98 -35.08 16.41
C ASN A 66 0.33 -35.50 17.73
N TYR A 67 -0.59 -36.46 17.64
CA TYR A 67 -1.22 -37.15 18.76
C TYR A 67 -0.58 -38.54 18.91
#